data_AF-A0A7X0NS43-F1
#
_entry.id   AF-A0A7X0NS43-F1
#
_cell.length_a   1.000
_cell.length_b   1.000
_cell.length_c   1.000
_cell.angle_alpha   90.00
_cell.angle_beta   90.00
_cell.angle_gamma   90.00
#
_symmetry.space_group_name_H-M   'P 1'
#
loop_
_entity.id
_entity.type
_entity.pdbx_description
1 polymer ?
#
loop_
_entity_poly.entity_id
_entity_poly.type
_entity_poly.pdbx_seq_one_letter_code
_entity_poly.pdbx_strand_id
1 'polypeptide(L)'
;MPPTIRFAALAAAASVALVPLAAPTASAAAKPNLRACYDGTCKLTLTKGVSFRVSSRFGLSRLAITFNSTTVRVKGTGPGVMSQAFLGEGSTGSVNHIGVRVVSLSSGKAVLRLTARR
;
A
#
# COMPACT_ATOMS: atom_id res chain seq x y z
N MET A 1 38.32 8.85 64.18
CA MET A 1 39.03 7.55 64.28
C MET A 1 38.34 6.58 63.33
N PRO A 2 39.10 5.86 62.47
CA PRO A 2 38.57 5.00 61.41
C PRO A 2 38.22 3.59 61.96
N PRO A 3 37.65 2.69 61.14
CA PRO A 3 38.56 1.69 60.60
C PRO A 3 38.39 1.40 59.10
N THR A 4 39.52 1.05 58.53
CA THR A 4 39.81 0.60 57.18
C THR A 4 39.52 -0.90 57.07
N ILE A 5 38.79 -1.35 56.04
CA ILE A 5 38.80 -2.77 55.62
C ILE A 5 38.99 -2.85 54.10
N ARG A 6 39.88 -3.78 53.75
CA ARG A 6 40.57 -3.98 52.49
C ARG A 6 39.92 -5.11 51.66
N PHE A 7 39.93 -4.90 50.34
CA PHE A 7 40.05 -5.84 49.22
C PHE A 7 39.14 -7.09 49.13
N ALA A 8 38.38 -7.18 48.03
CA ALA A 8 38.51 -8.26 47.04
C ALA A 8 37.80 -7.86 45.74
N ALA A 9 38.57 -7.73 44.66
CA ALA A 9 38.04 -7.59 43.31
C ALA A 9 37.54 -8.96 42.83
N LEU A 10 36.29 -9.02 42.36
CA LEU A 10 35.85 -10.07 41.44
C LEU A 10 35.60 -9.42 40.08
N ALA A 11 36.49 -9.72 39.13
CA ALA A 11 36.32 -9.40 37.73
C ALA A 11 35.16 -10.25 37.17
N ALA A 12 34.04 -9.60 36.84
CA ALA A 12 32.98 -10.22 36.06
C ALA A 12 33.28 -10.02 34.57
N ALA A 13 33.59 -11.13 33.91
CA ALA A 13 33.92 -11.21 32.50
C ALA A 13 32.72 -10.89 31.59
N ALA A 14 33.08 -10.26 30.47
CA ALA A 14 32.39 -10.08 29.19
C ALA A 14 30.97 -10.65 29.01
N SER A 15 30.07 -9.78 28.52
CA SER A 15 28.98 -10.18 27.63
C SER A 15 28.84 -9.11 26.55
N VAL A 16 29.54 -9.29 25.43
CA VAL A 16 29.29 -8.52 24.22
C VAL A 16 27.93 -8.97 23.69
N ALA A 17 26.89 -8.19 23.95
CA ALA A 17 25.59 -8.39 23.34
C ALA A 17 25.71 -8.06 21.85
N LEU A 18 25.98 -9.09 21.04
CA LEU A 18 25.76 -9.04 19.60
C LEU A 18 24.24 -8.92 19.39
N VAL A 19 23.77 -7.69 19.23
CA VAL A 19 22.41 -7.44 18.74
C VAL A 19 22.38 -7.96 17.29
N PRO A 20 21.57 -8.98 16.96
CA PRO A 20 21.39 -9.32 15.56
C PRO A 20 20.66 -8.15 14.91
N LEU A 21 21.33 -7.45 13.99
CA LEU A 21 20.66 -6.63 13.00
C LEU A 21 19.71 -7.55 12.24
N ALA A 22 18.45 -7.56 12.63
CA ALA A 22 17.38 -8.12 11.81
C ALA A 22 17.33 -7.30 10.53
N ALA A 23 18.01 -7.77 9.49
CA ALA A 23 17.88 -7.24 8.15
C ALA A 23 16.37 -7.20 7.82
N PRO A 24 15.83 -6.07 7.33
CA PRO A 24 14.45 -6.05 6.89
C PRO A 24 14.36 -7.10 5.77
N THR A 25 13.68 -8.21 6.05
CA THR A 25 13.29 -9.17 5.02
C THR A 25 12.53 -8.37 3.99
N ALA A 26 13.14 -8.16 2.82
CA ALA A 26 12.51 -7.56 1.67
C ALA A 26 11.29 -8.43 1.36
N SER A 27 10.13 -8.04 1.89
CA SER A 27 8.85 -8.63 1.54
C SER A 27 8.73 -8.39 0.05
N ALA A 28 8.99 -9.42 -0.74
CA ALA A 28 8.69 -9.45 -2.16
C ALA A 28 7.27 -8.90 -2.29
N ALA A 29 7.14 -7.71 -2.88
CA ALA A 29 5.89 -6.96 -2.89
C ALA A 29 4.80 -7.87 -3.45
N ALA A 30 3.95 -8.39 -2.57
CA ALA A 30 2.95 -9.38 -2.93
C ALA A 30 2.13 -8.80 -4.08
N LYS A 31 2.10 -9.52 -5.21
CA LYS A 31 1.44 -9.06 -6.42
C LYS A 31 0.00 -8.70 -6.05
N PRO A 32 -0.48 -7.47 -6.33
CA PRO A 32 -1.78 -7.03 -5.88
C PRO A 32 -2.85 -8.01 -6.39
N ASN A 33 -3.66 -8.56 -5.48
CA ASN A 33 -4.69 -9.52 -5.84
C ASN A 33 -5.87 -8.79 -6.49
N LEU A 34 -5.76 -8.54 -7.80
CA LEU A 34 -6.75 -7.79 -8.56
C LEU A 34 -8.11 -8.52 -8.66
N ARG A 35 -8.14 -9.84 -8.49
CA ARG A 35 -9.40 -10.61 -8.48
C ARG A 35 -10.23 -10.30 -7.23
N ALA A 36 -9.58 -10.05 -6.10
CA ALA A 36 -10.27 -9.62 -4.88
C ALA A 36 -10.94 -8.23 -5.04
N CYS A 37 -10.59 -7.47 -6.09
CA CYS A 37 -11.21 -6.19 -6.41
C CYS A 37 -12.41 -6.28 -7.37
N TYR A 38 -12.82 -7.49 -7.77
CA TYR A 38 -13.94 -7.66 -8.71
C TYR A 38 -15.24 -7.02 -8.19
N ASP A 39 -15.47 -7.09 -6.88
CA ASP A 39 -16.60 -6.49 -6.19
C ASP A 39 -16.47 -4.98 -5.92
N GLY A 40 -15.45 -4.31 -6.49
CA GLY A 40 -15.24 -2.87 -6.35
C GLY A 40 -14.80 -2.43 -4.94
N THR A 41 -14.51 -3.36 -4.04
CA THR A 41 -14.07 -3.07 -2.67
C THR A 41 -12.78 -3.79 -2.35
N CYS A 42 -11.67 -3.05 -2.30
CA CYS A 42 -10.36 -3.63 -1.97
C CYS A 42 -9.33 -2.53 -1.67
N LYS A 43 -8.20 -2.92 -1.08
CA LYS A 43 -7.01 -2.08 -0.97
C LYS A 43 -5.96 -2.56 -1.97
N LEU A 44 -5.46 -1.65 -2.78
CA LEU A 44 -4.46 -1.91 -3.81
C LEU A 44 -3.16 -1.21 -3.46
N THR A 45 -2.05 -1.94 -3.60
CA THR A 45 -0.71 -1.34 -3.62
C THR A 45 -0.12 -1.63 -4.99
N LEU A 46 0.08 -0.58 -5.77
CA LEU A 46 0.52 -0.67 -7.15
C LEU A 46 1.93 -0.08 -7.26
N THR A 47 2.82 -0.79 -7.93
CA THR A 47 4.15 -0.30 -8.34
C THR A 47 4.22 0.02 -9.83
N LYS A 48 3.16 -0.31 -10.57
CA LYS A 48 2.99 -0.02 -11.99
C LYS A 48 1.50 0.08 -12.33
N GLY A 49 1.20 0.62 -13.51
CA GLY A 49 -0.16 0.62 -14.03
C GLY A 49 -0.73 -0.79 -14.17
N VAL A 50 -2.01 -0.97 -13.83
CA VAL A 50 -2.72 -2.25 -13.89
C VAL A 50 -4.06 -2.10 -14.58
N SER A 51 -4.54 -3.19 -15.18
CA SER A 51 -5.93 -3.29 -15.63
C SER A 51 -6.51 -4.63 -15.22
N PHE A 52 -7.77 -4.62 -14.78
CA PHE A 52 -8.48 -5.79 -14.29
C PHE A 52 -9.98 -5.69 -14.54
N ARG A 53 -10.66 -6.83 -14.51
CA ARG A 53 -12.12 -6.92 -14.65
C ARG A 53 -12.79 -6.54 -13.34
N VAL A 54 -13.94 -5.87 -13.43
CA VAL A 54 -14.86 -5.62 -12.31
C VAL A 54 -16.23 -6.16 -12.65
N SER A 55 -17.08 -6.31 -11.63
CA SER A 55 -18.46 -6.72 -11.81
C SER A 55 -19.22 -5.74 -12.71
N SER A 56 -19.98 -6.29 -13.67
CA SER A 56 -20.83 -5.52 -14.58
C SER A 56 -21.91 -4.72 -13.86
N ARG A 57 -22.22 -5.04 -12.60
CA ARG A 57 -23.15 -4.26 -11.75
C ARG A 57 -22.77 -2.79 -11.63
N PHE A 58 -21.48 -2.48 -11.83
CA PHE A 58 -20.97 -1.11 -11.80
C PHE A 58 -21.09 -0.38 -13.14
N GLY A 59 -21.82 -0.93 -14.13
CA GLY A 59 -21.91 -0.39 -15.49
C GLY A 59 -20.59 -0.40 -16.25
N LEU A 60 -19.56 -1.07 -15.72
CA LEU A 60 -18.22 -1.16 -16.28
C LEU A 60 -17.79 -2.61 -16.25
N SER A 61 -17.00 -3.04 -17.23
CA SER A 61 -16.45 -4.40 -17.27
C SER A 61 -14.95 -4.45 -16.92
N ARG A 62 -14.26 -3.31 -17.03
CA ARG A 62 -12.82 -3.20 -16.80
C ARG A 62 -12.46 -1.87 -16.15
N LEU A 63 -11.57 -1.94 -15.17
CA LEU A 63 -10.85 -0.79 -14.63
C LEU A 63 -9.40 -0.83 -15.08
N ALA A 64 -8.84 0.34 -15.39
CA ALA A 64 -7.43 0.57 -15.62
C ALA A 64 -6.97 1.68 -14.69
N ILE A 65 -5.91 1.43 -13.94
CA ILE A 65 -5.32 2.37 -13.00
C ILE A 65 -3.89 2.60 -13.43
N THR A 66 -3.55 3.84 -13.73
CA THR A 66 -2.21 4.31 -14.08
C THR A 66 -1.87 5.50 -13.21
N PHE A 67 -0.61 5.70 -12.86
CA PHE A 67 -0.22 6.80 -11.99
C PHE A 67 1.18 7.28 -12.33
N ASN A 68 1.46 8.52 -11.94
CA ASN A 68 2.78 9.13 -11.91
C ASN A 68 3.04 9.70 -10.50
N SER A 69 4.05 10.54 -10.32
CA SER A 69 4.42 11.11 -9.02
C SER A 69 3.36 11.98 -8.37
N THR A 70 2.41 12.54 -9.13
CA THR A 70 1.44 13.53 -8.61
C THR A 70 -0.01 13.17 -8.88
N THR A 71 -0.26 12.34 -9.88
CA THR A 71 -1.61 12.04 -10.39
C THR A 71 -1.82 10.54 -10.57
N VAL A 72 -2.97 10.06 -10.12
CA VAL A 72 -3.55 8.76 -10.42
C VAL A 72 -4.68 8.96 -11.42
N ARG A 73 -4.58 8.30 -12.57
CA ARG A 73 -5.68 8.18 -13.53
C ARG A 73 -6.37 6.83 -13.33
N VAL A 74 -7.66 6.89 -13.07
CA VAL A 74 -8.54 5.71 -13.05
C VAL A 74 -9.48 5.79 -14.24
N LYS A 75 -9.49 4.76 -15.07
CA LYS A 75 -10.34 4.65 -16.26
C LYS A 75 -11.20 3.39 -16.16
N GLY A 76 -12.50 3.59 -16.23
CA GLY A 76 -13.50 2.54 -16.38
C GLY A 76 -13.92 2.40 -17.83
N THR A 77 -14.10 1.17 -18.31
CA THR A 77 -14.66 0.89 -19.62
C THR A 77 -15.67 -0.25 -19.53
N GLY A 78 -16.77 -0.11 -20.25
CA GLY A 78 -17.85 -1.09 -20.38
C GLY A 78 -18.51 -1.00 -21.77
N PRO A 79 -19.51 -1.84 -22.06
CA PRO A 79 -20.24 -1.80 -23.32
C PRO A 79 -20.89 -0.42 -23.54
N GLY A 80 -20.41 0.33 -24.53
CA GLY A 80 -20.93 1.67 -24.87
C GLY A 80 -20.61 2.77 -23.84
N VAL A 81 -19.77 2.51 -22.85
CA VAL A 81 -19.48 3.46 -21.75
C VAL A 81 -18.01 3.53 -21.41
N MET A 82 -17.52 4.76 -21.23
CA MET A 82 -16.20 5.05 -20.69
C MET A 82 -16.33 6.15 -19.64
N SER A 83 -15.69 5.96 -18.50
CA SER A 83 -15.60 6.98 -17.45
C SER A 83 -14.16 7.05 -16.96
N GLN A 84 -13.70 8.23 -16.55
CA GLN A 84 -12.36 8.40 -16.02
C GLN A 84 -12.31 9.49 -14.96
N ALA A 85 -11.37 9.34 -14.03
CA ALA A 85 -11.08 10.31 -12.98
C ALA A 85 -9.57 10.48 -12.84
N PHE A 86 -9.15 11.70 -12.48
CA PHE A 86 -7.79 12.05 -12.15
C PHE A 86 -7.75 12.49 -10.70
N LEU A 87 -6.87 11.86 -9.91
CA LEU A 87 -6.85 11.97 -8.46
C LEU A 87 -5.42 12.24 -8.01
N GLY A 88 -5.24 13.28 -7.19
CA GLY A 88 -3.98 13.52 -6.48
C GLY A 88 -3.86 12.68 -5.21
N GLU A 89 -2.73 12.77 -4.55
CA GLU A 89 -2.54 12.19 -3.22
C GLU A 89 -3.61 12.67 -2.22
N GLY A 90 -4.10 11.78 -1.36
CA GLY A 90 -5.13 12.09 -0.35
C GLY A 90 -6.54 12.31 -0.91
N SER A 91 -6.68 12.50 -2.22
CA SER A 91 -7.96 12.80 -2.85
C SER A 91 -8.87 11.58 -2.98
N THR A 92 -10.16 11.85 -3.13
CA THR A 92 -11.20 10.85 -3.37
C THR A 92 -11.99 11.25 -4.61
N GLY A 93 -12.38 10.28 -5.41
CA GLY A 93 -13.35 10.46 -6.50
C GLY A 93 -14.09 9.19 -6.77
N SER A 94 -14.78 9.14 -7.91
CA SER A 94 -15.52 7.96 -8.33
C SER A 94 -15.47 7.80 -9.84
N VAL A 95 -15.45 6.56 -10.28
CA VAL A 95 -15.61 6.18 -11.69
C VAL A 95 -16.83 5.29 -11.76
N ASN A 96 -17.93 5.86 -12.23
CA ASN A 96 -19.27 5.29 -12.08
C ASN A 96 -19.55 4.93 -10.60
N HIS A 97 -20.17 3.79 -10.33
CA HIS A 97 -20.50 3.28 -9.00
C HIS A 97 -19.30 2.73 -8.19
N ILE A 98 -18.07 3.10 -8.52
CA ILE A 98 -16.84 2.70 -7.80
C ILE A 98 -16.15 3.96 -7.26
N GLY A 99 -16.15 4.09 -5.93
CA GLY A 99 -15.36 5.10 -5.22
C GLY A 99 -13.89 4.72 -5.18
N VAL A 100 -13.03 5.71 -5.34
CA VAL A 100 -11.57 5.57 -5.32
C VAL A 100 -11.00 6.61 -4.36
N ARG A 101 -10.21 6.16 -3.40
CA ARG A 101 -9.41 7.04 -2.53
C ARG A 101 -7.92 6.75 -2.74
N VAL A 102 -7.15 7.79 -3.01
CA VAL A 102 -5.69 7.71 -3.06
C VAL A 102 -5.17 7.87 -1.63
N VAL A 103 -4.63 6.79 -1.07
CA VAL A 103 -4.12 6.77 0.31
C VAL A 103 -2.71 7.35 0.34
N SER A 104 -1.87 6.99 -0.62
CA SER A 104 -0.53 7.56 -0.79
C SER A 104 -0.12 7.50 -2.25
N LEU A 105 0.69 8.46 -2.69
CA LEU A 105 1.21 8.51 -4.06
C LEU A 105 2.68 8.91 -4.08
N SER A 106 3.46 8.23 -4.90
CA SER A 106 4.88 8.52 -5.11
C SER A 106 5.27 8.12 -6.53
N SER A 107 6.44 8.55 -6.99
CA SER A 107 6.94 8.33 -8.37
C SER A 107 6.87 6.88 -8.86
N GLY A 108 6.99 5.89 -7.97
CA GLY A 108 6.92 4.46 -8.31
C GLY A 108 5.92 3.64 -7.51
N LYS A 109 5.06 4.27 -6.70
CA LYS A 109 4.13 3.55 -5.83
C LYS A 109 2.83 4.33 -5.61
N ALA A 110 1.70 3.66 -5.78
CA ALA A 110 0.39 4.19 -5.44
C ALA A 110 -0.35 3.21 -4.54
N VAL A 111 -0.90 3.71 -3.43
CA VAL A 111 -1.79 2.94 -2.56
C VAL A 111 -3.19 3.50 -2.71
N LEU A 112 -4.13 2.66 -3.15
CA LEU A 112 -5.52 3.06 -3.39
C LEU A 112 -6.45 2.19 -2.55
N ARG A 113 -7.58 2.78 -2.18
CA ARG A 113 -8.72 2.06 -1.61
C ARG A 113 -9.91 2.23 -2.54
N LEU A 114 -10.43 1.11 -3.02
CA LEU A 114 -11.67 1.05 -3.79
C LEU A 114 -12.83 0.72 -2.85
N THR A 115 -13.98 1.33 -3.11
CA THR A 115 -15.24 1.05 -2.41
C THR A 115 -16.39 1.06 -3.39
N ALA A 116 -17.21 0.02 -3.39
CA ALA A 116 -18.47 0.03 -4.12
C ALA A 116 -19.38 1.14 -3.59
N ARG A 117 -19.94 1.97 -4.48
CA ARG A 117 -21.02 2.90 -4.18
C ARG A 117 -22.33 2.29 -4.70
N ARG A 118 -23.39 2.41 -3.91
CA ARG A 118 -24.74 2.03 -4.36
C ARG A 118 -25.27 3.10 -5.30
#